data_AF-A0A7V0V1Y5-F1
#
_entry.id   AF-A0A7V0V1Y5-F1
#
_cell.length_a   1.000
_cell.length_b   1.000
_cell.length_c   1.000
_cell.angle_alpha   90.00
_cell.angle_beta   90.00
_cell.angle_gamma   90.00
#
_symmetry.space_group_name_H-M   'P 1'
#
loop_
_entity.id
_entity.type
_entity.pdbx_description
1 polymer ?
#
loop_
_entity_poly.entity_id
_entity_poly.type
_entity_poly.pdbx_seq_one_letter_code
_entity_poly.pdbx_strand_id
1 'polypeptide(L)'
;MNLRENCRTALRSLRANKVRSGLTMLGIIIGVGAVVALMSIGQGAQAAIVSQIQSMGTNLLFVSPGAARVGGVSQGAGSAASLTYEDAQAIADKANCPSVV
;
A
#
# COMPACT_ATOMS: atom_id res chain seq x y z
N MET A 1 31.33 -20.35 37.25
CA MET A 1 31.34 -19.15 36.38
C MET A 1 30.04 -18.37 36.61
N ASN A 2 30.06 -17.34 37.45
CA ASN A 2 28.83 -16.64 37.83
C ASN A 2 28.52 -15.50 36.84
N LEU A 3 27.38 -15.58 36.17
CA LEU A 3 26.88 -14.55 35.23
C LEU A 3 26.85 -13.14 35.86
N ARG A 4 26.57 -13.10 37.17
CA ARG A 4 26.53 -11.87 37.98
C ARG A 4 27.91 -11.20 38.09
N GLU A 5 28.98 -11.98 38.21
CA GLU A 5 30.35 -11.46 38.28
C GLU A 5 30.81 -10.97 36.91
N ASN A 6 30.49 -11.71 35.84
CA ASN A 6 30.79 -11.31 34.47
C ASN A 6 30.11 -9.98 34.09
N CYS A 7 28.83 -9.83 34.43
CA CYS A 7 28.09 -8.59 34.18
C CYS A 7 28.69 -7.40 34.98
N ARG A 8 29.04 -7.63 36.25
CA ARG A 8 29.70 -6.62 37.09
C ARG A 8 31.05 -6.18 36.50
N THR A 9 31.85 -7.13 35.99
CA THR A 9 33.14 -6.84 35.35
C THR A 9 32.96 -6.08 34.04
N ALA A 10 32.01 -6.48 33.20
CA ALA A 10 31.70 -5.80 31.93
C ALA A 10 31.27 -4.34 32.15
N LEU A 11 30.38 -4.08 33.13
CA LEU A 11 29.96 -2.72 33.48
C LEU A 11 31.12 -1.87 34.00
N ARG A 12 32.08 -2.47 34.71
CA ARG A 12 33.28 -1.77 35.18
C ARG A 12 34.20 -1.38 34.03
N SER A 13 34.38 -2.28 33.06
CA SER A 13 35.17 -2.03 31.85
C SER A 13 34.55 -0.96 30.93
N LEU A 14 33.22 -0.95 30.79
CA LEU A 14 32.50 0.12 30.07
C LEU A 14 32.68 1.47 30.77
N ARG A 15 32.62 1.51 32.11
CA ARG A 15 32.86 2.73 32.89
C ARG A 15 34.31 3.22 32.85
N ALA A 16 35.29 2.36 32.59
CA ALA A 16 36.69 2.76 32.45
C ALA A 16 36.93 3.51 31.12
N ASN A 17 36.20 3.16 30.05
CA ASN A 17 36.36 3.76 28.72
C ASN A 17 35.13 4.59 28.30
N LYS A 18 34.72 5.55 29.13
CA LYS A 18 33.48 6.33 28.94
C LYS A 18 33.32 6.95 27.54
N VAL A 19 34.38 7.54 27.00
CA VAL A 19 34.33 8.21 25.69
C VAL A 19 34.12 7.19 24.56
N ARG A 20 34.90 6.11 24.54
CA ARG A 20 34.78 5.05 23.52
C ARG A 20 33.41 4.40 23.58
N SER A 21 32.98 3.97 24.75
CA SER A 21 31.67 3.34 24.94
C SER A 21 30.51 4.28 24.60
N GLY A 22 30.63 5.57 24.98
CA GLY A 22 29.65 6.60 24.62
C GLY A 22 29.53 6.77 23.11
N LEU A 23 30.65 6.95 22.41
CA LEU A 23 30.66 7.18 20.96
C LEU A 23 30.13 5.98 20.18
N THR A 24 30.43 4.74 20.61
CA THR A 24 29.88 3.53 19.98
C THR A 24 28.38 3.40 20.18
N MET A 25 27.87 3.72 21.38
CA MET A 25 26.43 3.68 21.64
C MET A 25 25.70 4.75 20.83
N LEU A 26 26.27 5.96 20.74
CA LEU A 26 25.71 7.08 20.00
C LEU A 26 25.58 6.74 18.50
N GLY A 27 26.60 6.11 17.92
CA GLY A 27 26.56 5.63 16.54
C GLY A 27 25.44 4.61 16.28
N ILE A 28 25.25 3.65 17.19
CA ILE A 28 24.17 2.64 17.07
C ILE A 28 22.80 3.30 17.21
N ILE A 29 22.62 4.23 18.16
CA ILE A 29 21.34 4.92 18.37
C ILE A 29 20.94 5.72 17.14
N ILE A 30 21.86 6.51 16.57
CA ILE A 30 21.58 7.28 15.35
C ILE A 30 21.36 6.35 14.16
N GLY A 31 22.18 5.31 14.01
CA GLY A 31 22.09 4.37 12.89
C GLY A 31 20.75 3.64 12.85
N VAL A 32 20.36 3.03 13.98
CA VAL A 32 19.08 2.32 14.08
C VAL A 32 17.91 3.30 13.99
N GLY A 33 18.00 4.47 14.62
CA GLY A 33 16.97 5.50 14.57
C GLY A 33 16.67 5.99 13.15
N ALA A 34 17.72 6.24 12.35
CA ALA A 34 17.57 6.67 10.96
C ALA A 34 16.90 5.60 10.08
N VAL A 35 17.27 4.31 10.26
CA VAL A 35 16.67 3.19 9.52
C VAL A 35 15.19 3.04 9.87
N VAL A 36 14.85 3.08 11.16
CA VAL A 36 13.45 2.99 11.61
C VAL A 36 12.63 4.15 11.09
N ALA A 37 13.14 5.39 11.17
CA ALA A 37 12.44 6.57 10.68
C ALA A 37 12.16 6.47 9.17
N LEU A 38 13.16 6.09 8.36
CA LEU A 38 13.01 5.93 6.93
C LEU A 38 11.98 4.83 6.60
N MET A 39 12.03 3.71 7.31
CA MET A 39 11.08 2.61 7.10
C MET A 39 9.65 3.04 7.42
N SER A 40 9.43 3.74 8.53
CA SER A 40 8.11 4.27 8.89
C SER A 40 7.58 5.27 7.85
N ILE A 41 8.43 6.17 7.37
CA ILE A 41 8.05 7.13 6.32
C ILE A 41 7.72 6.40 5.02
N GLY A 42 8.56 5.44 4.60
CA GLY A 42 8.37 4.69 3.37
C GLY A 42 7.07 3.89 3.36
N GLN A 43 6.79 3.16 4.46
CA GLN A 43 5.55 2.41 4.61
C GLN A 43 4.32 3.33 4.67
N GLY A 44 4.40 4.45 5.37
CA GLY A 44 3.32 5.44 5.43
C GLY A 44 3.01 6.06 4.06
N ALA A 45 4.05 6.43 3.31
CA ALA A 45 3.91 6.96 1.95
C ALA A 45 3.31 5.91 1.01
N GLN A 46 3.77 4.66 1.06
CA GLN A 46 3.21 3.58 0.27
C GLN A 46 1.71 3.38 0.58
N ALA A 47 1.34 3.35 1.86
CA ALA A 47 -0.06 3.20 2.26
C ALA A 47 -0.92 4.39 1.78
N ALA A 48 -0.41 5.61 1.86
CA ALA A 48 -1.10 6.80 1.37
C ALA A 48 -1.33 6.75 -0.15
N ILE A 49 -0.31 6.36 -0.92
CA ILE A 49 -0.42 6.20 -2.38
C ILE A 49 -1.44 5.13 -2.73
N VAL A 50 -1.39 3.97 -2.07
CA VAL A 50 -2.36 2.88 -2.30
C VAL A 50 -3.77 3.34 -1.97
N SER A 51 -3.97 4.04 -0.85
CA SER A 51 -5.28 4.60 -0.49
C SER A 51 -5.77 5.60 -1.53
N GLN A 52 -4.89 6.45 -2.06
CA GLN A 52 -5.26 7.42 -3.10
C GLN A 52 -5.67 6.71 -4.40
N ILE A 53 -4.91 5.69 -4.81
CA ILE A 53 -5.24 4.87 -5.99
C ILE A 53 -6.56 4.13 -5.80
N GLN A 54 -6.79 3.53 -4.64
CA GLN A 54 -8.07 2.88 -4.31
C GLN A 54 -9.24 3.87 -4.32
N SER A 55 -9.04 5.10 -3.85
CA SER A 55 -10.06 6.15 -3.88
C SER A 55 -10.42 6.61 -5.29
N MET A 56 -9.52 6.45 -6.26
CA MET A 56 -9.80 6.69 -7.67
C MET A 56 -10.63 5.54 -8.31
N GLY A 57 -10.86 4.46 -7.57
CA GLY A 57 -11.65 3.30 -7.98
C GLY A 57 -10.76 2.16 -8.45
N THR A 58 -10.54 1.17 -7.59
CA THR A 58 -9.90 -0.11 -7.95
C THR A 58 -10.80 -1.05 -8.74
N ASN A 59 -12.07 -0.69 -8.92
CA ASN A 59 -13.11 -1.53 -9.50
C ASN A 59 -13.98 -0.79 -10.53
N LEU A 60 -13.35 0.00 -11.40
CA LEU A 60 -14.05 0.73 -12.46
C LEU A 60 -14.44 -0.22 -13.59
N LEU A 61 -15.74 -0.38 -13.83
CA LEU A 61 -16.29 -1.07 -14.99
C LEU A 61 -16.57 -0.04 -16.10
N PHE A 62 -15.76 -0.03 -17.16
CA PHE A 62 -15.97 0.86 -18.30
C PHE A 62 -16.83 0.17 -19.35
N VAL A 63 -18.05 0.68 -19.58
CA VAL A 63 -18.97 0.12 -20.58
C VAL A 63 -19.08 1.09 -21.75
N SER A 64 -18.60 0.65 -22.91
CA SER A 64 -18.70 1.42 -24.16
C SER A 64 -19.78 0.83 -25.07
N PRO A 65 -20.78 1.62 -25.51
CA PRO A 65 -21.75 1.14 -26.49
C PRO A 65 -21.11 0.87 -27.85
N GLY A 66 -21.62 -0.15 -28.55
CA GLY A 66 -21.22 -0.47 -29.92
C GLY A 66 -21.70 0.54 -30.96
N ALA A 67 -21.44 0.28 -32.23
CA ALA A 67 -21.98 1.07 -33.34
C ALA A 67 -23.28 0.44 -33.86
N ALA A 68 -24.37 1.20 -33.92
CA ALA A 68 -25.62 0.76 -34.52
C ALA A 68 -25.46 0.71 -36.05
N ARG A 69 -25.95 -0.37 -36.67
CA ARG A 69 -26.06 -0.48 -38.13
C ARG A 69 -27.53 -0.43 -38.49
N VAL A 70 -27.91 0.55 -39.30
CA VAL A 70 -29.26 0.65 -39.88
C VAL A 70 -29.12 0.59 -41.40
N GLY A 71 -29.74 -0.40 -42.02
CA GLY A 71 -29.70 -0.56 -43.49
C GLY A 71 -28.30 -0.77 -44.09
N GLY A 72 -27.36 -1.35 -43.33
CA GLY A 72 -25.98 -1.60 -43.79
C GLY A 72 -25.00 -0.44 -43.58
N VAL A 73 -25.47 0.74 -43.15
CA VAL A 73 -24.61 1.90 -42.83
C VAL A 73 -24.29 1.93 -41.33
N SER A 74 -23.01 2.08 -40.99
CA SER A 74 -22.54 2.21 -39.61
C SER A 74 -22.76 3.63 -39.11
N GLN A 75 -23.48 3.80 -38.00
CA GLN A 75 -23.75 5.12 -37.40
C GLN A 75 -22.61 5.66 -36.51
N GLY A 76 -21.44 5.02 -36.50
CA GLY A 76 -20.29 5.43 -35.69
C GLY A 76 -20.27 4.84 -34.28
N ALA A 77 -19.13 4.90 -33.59
CA ALA A 77 -18.97 4.32 -32.25
C ALA A 77 -19.86 5.04 -31.22
N GLY A 78 -20.56 4.28 -30.37
CA GLY A 78 -21.47 4.81 -29.35
C GLY A 78 -22.91 5.09 -29.81
N SER A 79 -23.24 4.80 -31.07
CA SER A 79 -24.59 4.99 -31.62
C SER A 79 -25.58 3.87 -31.30
N ALA A 80 -25.12 2.72 -30.79
CA ALA A 80 -25.99 1.65 -30.31
C ALA A 80 -26.35 1.85 -28.83
N ALA A 81 -27.65 1.93 -28.52
CA ALA A 81 -28.13 1.77 -27.15
C ALA A 81 -28.09 0.28 -26.77
N SER A 82 -26.89 -0.24 -26.48
CA SER A 82 -26.68 -1.65 -26.15
C SER A 82 -26.86 -1.97 -24.66
N LEU A 83 -27.04 -0.95 -23.80
CA LEU A 83 -27.23 -1.14 -22.35
C LEU A 83 -28.71 -1.05 -22.01
N THR A 84 -29.28 -2.12 -21.45
CA THR A 84 -30.66 -2.15 -20.98
C THR A 84 -30.75 -2.03 -19.46
N TYR A 85 -31.94 -1.74 -18.94
CA TYR A 85 -32.18 -1.69 -17.50
C TYR A 85 -32.01 -3.06 -16.82
N GLU A 86 -32.30 -4.14 -17.54
CA GLU A 86 -32.07 -5.51 -17.08
C GLU A 86 -30.58 -5.81 -16.90
N ASP A 87 -29.73 -5.32 -17.81
CA ASP A 87 -28.27 -5.44 -17.67
C ASP A 87 -27.76 -4.70 -16.42
N ALA A 88 -28.34 -3.54 -16.11
CA ALA A 88 -28.00 -2.79 -14.89
C ALA A 88 -28.40 -3.55 -13.61
N GLN A 89 -29.56 -4.22 -13.60
CA GLN A 89 -29.97 -5.08 -12.48
C GLN A 89 -29.09 -6.32 -12.35
N ALA A 90 -28.71 -6.96 -13.46
CA ALA A 90 -27.84 -8.13 -13.45
C ALA A 90 -26.43 -7.82 -12.90
N ILE A 91 -25.91 -6.62 -13.18
CA ILE A 91 -24.63 -6.12 -12.63
C ILE A 91 -24.75 -5.77 -11.14
N ALA A 92 -25.90 -5.23 -10.71
CA ALA A 92 -26.15 -4.90 -9.30
C ALA A 92 -26.34 -6.15 -8.41
N ASP A 93 -26.66 -7.29 -9.00
CA ASP A 93 -26.90 -8.53 -8.28
C ASP A 93 -25.57 -9.18 -7.84
N LYS A 94 -25.32 -9.20 -6.53
CA LYS A 94 -24.07 -9.72 -5.92
C LYS A 94 -23.83 -11.21 -6.21
N ALA A 95 -24.88 -11.95 -6.60
CA ALA A 95 -24.76 -13.35 -7.01
C ALA A 95 -24.04 -13.50 -8.36
N ASN A 96 -24.22 -12.56 -9.29
CA ASN A 96 -23.59 -12.59 -10.61
C ASN A 96 -22.28 -11.80 -10.65
N CYS A 97 -22.18 -10.71 -9.87
CA CYS A 97 -21.02 -9.82 -9.84
C CYS A 97 -20.55 -9.54 -8.39
N PRO A 98 -19.85 -10.48 -7.73
CA PRO A 98 -19.48 -10.35 -6.31
C PRO A 98 -18.46 -9.24 -6.02
N SER A 99 -17.75 -8.77 -7.05
CA SER A 99 -16.74 -7.72 -6.94
C SER A 99 -17.29 -6.31 -7.16
N VAL A 100 -18.53 -6.17 -7.65
CA VAL A 100 -19.16 -4.87 -7.87
C VAL A 100 -19.78 -4.41 -6.55
N VAL A 101 -19.30 -3.29 -6.02
CA VAL A 101 -19.69 -2.71 -4.72
C VAL A 101 -20.25 -1.32 -4.93
#